data_AF-A0A3B0J460-F1
#
_entry.id   AF-A0A3B0J460-F1
#
_cell.length_a   1.000
_cell.length_b   1.000
_cell.length_c   1.000
_cell.angle_alpha   90.00
_cell.angle_beta   90.00
_cell.angle_gamma   90.00
#
_symmetry.space_group_name_H-M   'P 1'
#
loop_
_entity.id
_entity.type
_entity.pdbx_description
1 polymer ?
#
loop_
_entity_poly.entity_id
_entity_poly.type
_entity_poly.pdbx_seq_one_letter_code
_entity_poly.pdbx_strand_id
1 'polypeptide(L)'
;MKSIQYDNPNDIDYLSTLKIKAYSGNLSPQIYANGKNQLPIQITVQAVNKDGKVLNFSNDTWLSILGLCFSENGEKLTKKGSSGWCYTDVINDYSEEILSTENFQIEPLSVQIKKHLIFYKESENINIIMYVYSYDANKIKRISVNLDTNNGKHFTTADNPVGAEKMSVAIKTLRPIYYDTKNIDFNYTDFSRGEAKWSKDKHVYLTTRQRNYSLTTVYNNRFIKNHSFSNFSETENNKQLGSGWFYFDFHRYLYVGYCWQPDVISPHTVTIYDKKDDTFDQSINIDRKNGVCLTIMRYLANNTVQYISDVFNPGMNDYYYSTSLIIYDQYGNKGEFYIKNSDYDELYLEVK
;
A
#
# COMPACT_ATOMS: atom_id res chain seq x y z
N MET A 1 -36.33 17.95 12.52
CA MET A 1 -35.65 16.84 11.84
C MET A 1 -36.60 15.64 11.84
N LYS A 2 -36.95 15.06 10.69
CA LYS A 2 -37.71 13.79 10.67
C LYS A 2 -36.74 12.66 11.01
N SER A 3 -37.03 11.88 12.04
CA SER A 3 -36.26 10.67 12.35
C SER A 3 -36.44 9.69 11.18
N ILE A 4 -35.35 9.26 10.57
CA ILE A 4 -35.38 8.15 9.62
C ILE A 4 -35.72 6.90 10.43
N GLN A 5 -36.88 6.30 10.15
CA GLN A 5 -37.26 5.02 10.72
C GLN A 5 -36.72 3.92 9.82
N TYR A 6 -36.00 2.97 10.41
CA TYR A 6 -35.51 1.77 9.72
C TYR A 6 -36.46 0.60 9.99
N ASP A 7 -36.66 -0.24 8.99
CA ASP A 7 -37.48 -1.46 9.10
C ASP A 7 -36.68 -2.61 9.77
N ASN A 8 -37.34 -3.70 10.19
CA ASN A 8 -36.70 -4.85 10.81
C ASN A 8 -36.31 -5.89 9.73
N PRO A 9 -35.07 -6.44 9.71
CA PRO A 9 -34.69 -7.48 8.76
C PRO A 9 -35.55 -8.73 8.78
N ASN A 10 -36.22 -9.02 9.89
CA ASN A 10 -37.12 -10.17 9.98
C ASN A 10 -38.41 -10.00 9.14
N ASP A 11 -38.72 -8.76 8.74
CA ASP A 11 -39.87 -8.41 7.90
C ASP A 11 -39.61 -8.68 6.40
N ILE A 12 -38.40 -9.11 6.02
CA ILE A 12 -38.07 -9.50 4.65
C ILE A 12 -38.84 -10.76 4.30
N ASP A 13 -39.77 -10.70 3.36
CA ASP A 13 -40.50 -11.90 2.88
C ASP A 13 -39.92 -12.42 1.57
N TYR A 14 -39.45 -11.53 0.69
CA TYR A 14 -38.70 -11.90 -0.50
C TYR A 14 -37.72 -10.81 -0.92
N LEU A 15 -36.78 -11.18 -1.79
CA LEU A 15 -35.89 -10.24 -2.47
C LEU A 15 -36.37 -10.08 -3.90
N SER A 16 -36.70 -8.86 -4.31
CA SER A 16 -37.02 -8.55 -5.71
C SER A 16 -35.76 -8.41 -6.57
N THR A 17 -34.59 -8.29 -5.94
CA THR A 17 -33.28 -8.33 -6.59
C THR A 17 -32.23 -8.81 -5.59
N LEU A 18 -31.38 -9.76 -5.98
CA LEU A 18 -30.14 -10.11 -5.29
C LEU A 18 -29.05 -10.48 -6.29
N LYS A 19 -28.23 -9.51 -6.68
CA LYS A 19 -27.19 -9.68 -7.71
C LYS A 19 -25.79 -9.49 -7.16
N ILE A 20 -24.82 -10.14 -7.78
CA ILE A 20 -23.40 -10.04 -7.44
C ILE A 20 -22.57 -9.90 -8.73
N LYS A 21 -21.62 -8.96 -8.74
CA LYS A 21 -20.66 -8.79 -9.84
C LYS A 21 -19.34 -8.22 -9.33
N ALA A 22 -18.24 -8.45 -10.04
CA ALA A 22 -17.03 -7.66 -9.81
C ALA A 22 -17.33 -6.18 -10.09
N TYR A 23 -16.83 -5.28 -9.24
CA TYR A 23 -17.13 -3.85 -9.35
C TYR A 23 -16.61 -3.26 -10.68
N SER A 24 -15.47 -3.75 -11.17
CA SER A 24 -14.91 -3.41 -12.47
C SER A 24 -15.74 -3.88 -13.67
N GLY A 25 -16.67 -4.81 -13.45
CA GLY A 25 -17.38 -5.52 -14.51
C GLY A 25 -16.57 -6.65 -15.15
N ASN A 26 -15.34 -6.93 -14.69
CA ASN A 26 -14.57 -8.06 -15.21
C ASN A 26 -15.28 -9.39 -14.87
N LEU A 27 -15.38 -10.27 -15.86
CA LEU A 27 -16.02 -11.58 -15.74
C LEU A 27 -15.08 -12.65 -15.16
N SER A 28 -13.77 -12.43 -15.23
CA SER A 28 -12.74 -13.34 -14.71
C SER A 28 -11.64 -12.57 -13.97
N PRO A 29 -11.99 -11.84 -12.89
CA PRO A 29 -11.05 -11.06 -12.11
C PRO A 29 -9.97 -11.93 -11.47
N GLN A 30 -8.79 -11.33 -11.30
CA GLN A 30 -7.63 -11.99 -10.72
C GLN A 30 -7.12 -11.22 -9.50
N ILE A 31 -6.71 -11.95 -8.46
CA ILE A 31 -6.05 -11.40 -7.28
C ILE A 31 -4.85 -12.23 -6.85
N TYR A 32 -3.89 -11.62 -6.15
CA TYR A 32 -2.83 -12.35 -5.46
C TYR A 32 -3.35 -12.95 -4.16
N ALA A 33 -3.00 -14.21 -3.89
CA ALA A 33 -3.35 -14.91 -2.65
C ALA A 33 -2.43 -14.51 -1.48
N ASN A 34 -2.21 -13.22 -1.26
CA ASN A 34 -1.29 -12.67 -0.26
C ASN A 34 -2.01 -12.11 0.98
N GLY A 35 -3.34 -12.29 1.07
CA GLY A 35 -4.17 -11.74 2.13
C GLY A 35 -4.38 -10.23 2.11
N LYS A 36 -3.70 -9.50 1.21
CA LYS A 36 -3.76 -8.04 1.08
C LYS A 36 -4.51 -7.60 -0.17
N ASN A 37 -4.31 -8.26 -1.32
CA ASN A 37 -4.95 -7.89 -2.56
C ASN A 37 -6.46 -8.13 -2.47
N GLN A 38 -7.22 -7.04 -2.49
CA GLN A 38 -8.68 -7.05 -2.36
C GLN A 38 -9.35 -6.86 -3.72
N LEU A 39 -10.31 -7.71 -4.04
CA LEU A 39 -11.20 -7.52 -5.17
C LEU A 39 -12.52 -6.88 -4.70
N PRO A 40 -12.87 -5.66 -5.13
CA PRO A 40 -14.18 -5.09 -4.88
C PRO A 40 -15.27 -5.86 -5.65
N ILE A 41 -16.28 -6.32 -4.91
CA ILE A 41 -17.48 -7.00 -5.39
C ILE A 41 -18.68 -6.12 -5.07
N GLN A 42 -19.51 -5.86 -6.07
CA GLN A 42 -20.77 -5.16 -5.93
C GLN A 42 -21.90 -6.16 -5.71
N ILE A 43 -22.65 -5.95 -4.64
CA ILE A 43 -23.92 -6.61 -4.35
C ILE A 43 -25.03 -5.60 -4.61
N THR A 44 -26.01 -5.96 -5.42
CA THR A 44 -27.23 -5.15 -5.62
C THR A 44 -28.39 -5.89 -4.99
N VAL A 45 -29.08 -5.26 -4.04
CA VAL A 45 -30.16 -5.90 -3.28
C VAL A 45 -31.37 -4.98 -3.12
N GLN A 46 -32.56 -5.58 -3.19
CA GLN A 46 -33.82 -4.95 -2.83
C GLN A 46 -34.67 -5.94 -2.05
N ALA A 47 -34.98 -5.60 -0.80
CA ALA A 47 -35.77 -6.43 0.11
C ALA A 47 -37.20 -5.90 0.24
N VAL A 48 -38.17 -6.81 0.25
CA VAL A 48 -39.60 -6.48 0.22
C VAL A 48 -40.34 -7.32 1.26
N ASN A 49 -41.33 -6.72 1.92
CA ASN A 49 -42.22 -7.42 2.84
C ASN A 49 -43.42 -8.07 2.11
N LYS A 50 -44.25 -8.80 2.85
CA LYS A 50 -45.48 -9.45 2.36
C LYS A 50 -46.46 -8.51 1.67
N ASP A 51 -46.44 -7.21 2.00
CA ASP A 51 -47.34 -6.20 1.44
C ASP A 51 -46.78 -5.57 0.15
N GLY A 52 -45.61 -6.04 -0.32
CA GLY A 52 -44.94 -5.47 -1.49
C GLY A 52 -44.18 -4.16 -1.19
N LYS A 53 -44.07 -3.75 0.08
CA LYS A 53 -43.34 -2.54 0.48
C LYS A 53 -41.84 -2.80 0.49
N VAL A 54 -41.08 -1.96 -0.20
CA VAL A 54 -39.61 -1.94 -0.13
C VAL A 54 -39.16 -1.56 1.27
N LEU A 55 -38.31 -2.39 1.85
CA LEU A 55 -37.77 -2.21 3.19
C LEU A 55 -36.51 -1.34 3.16
N ASN A 56 -36.39 -0.46 4.14
CA ASN A 56 -35.28 0.47 4.29
C ASN A 56 -34.50 0.14 5.57
N PHE A 57 -33.25 -0.26 5.41
CA PHE A 57 -32.37 -0.62 6.52
C PHE A 57 -31.21 0.37 6.66
N SER A 58 -30.61 0.41 7.85
CA SER A 58 -29.34 1.10 8.05
C SER A 58 -28.20 0.34 7.36
N ASN A 59 -27.06 1.01 7.13
CA ASN A 59 -25.88 0.36 6.57
C ASN A 59 -25.40 -0.80 7.44
N ASP A 60 -25.35 -0.61 8.77
CA ASP A 60 -24.91 -1.65 9.71
C ASP A 60 -25.85 -2.86 9.68
N THR A 61 -27.15 -2.62 9.53
CA THR A 61 -28.14 -3.69 9.37
C THR A 61 -27.85 -4.51 8.11
N TRP A 62 -27.62 -3.88 6.96
CA TRP A 62 -27.22 -4.60 5.74
C TRP A 62 -25.93 -5.41 5.92
N LEU A 63 -24.90 -4.84 6.55
CA LEU A 63 -23.62 -5.52 6.82
C LEU A 63 -23.74 -6.69 7.80
N SER A 64 -24.79 -6.71 8.63
CA SER A 64 -25.05 -7.77 9.60
C SER A 64 -25.77 -8.98 9.01
N ILE A 65 -26.63 -8.76 8.00
CA ILE A 65 -27.44 -9.82 7.39
C ILE A 65 -26.84 -10.34 6.08
N LEU A 66 -25.98 -9.57 5.40
CA LEU A 66 -25.31 -10.00 4.17
C LEU A 66 -23.96 -10.63 4.44
N GLY A 67 -23.65 -11.68 3.67
CA GLY A 67 -22.33 -12.28 3.63
C GLY A 67 -21.99 -12.82 2.24
N LEU A 68 -20.77 -13.33 2.11
CA LEU A 68 -20.30 -14.01 0.92
C LEU A 68 -20.11 -15.50 1.19
N CYS A 69 -20.37 -16.33 0.19
CA CYS A 69 -20.23 -17.78 0.25
C CYS A 69 -19.64 -18.34 -1.04
N PHE A 70 -19.14 -19.57 -0.99
CA PHE A 70 -18.79 -20.32 -2.18
C PHE A 70 -20.07 -20.74 -2.92
N SER A 71 -20.13 -20.49 -4.22
CA SER A 71 -21.31 -20.78 -5.03
C SER A 71 -21.62 -22.27 -5.09
N GLU A 72 -20.59 -23.13 -5.05
CA GLU A 72 -20.73 -24.56 -5.30
C GLU A 72 -21.43 -25.31 -4.15
N ASN A 73 -21.19 -24.90 -2.90
CA ASN A 73 -21.68 -25.60 -1.72
C ASN A 73 -22.41 -24.70 -0.71
N GLY A 74 -22.42 -23.37 -0.92
CA GLY A 74 -23.04 -22.40 0.00
C GLY A 74 -22.24 -22.16 1.29
N GLU A 75 -21.04 -22.73 1.42
CA GLU A 75 -20.18 -22.55 2.58
C GLU A 75 -19.76 -21.08 2.70
N LYS A 76 -19.95 -20.50 3.89
CA LYS A 76 -19.70 -19.08 4.16
C LYS A 76 -18.21 -18.78 4.15
N LEU A 77 -17.82 -17.68 3.51
CA LEU A 77 -16.48 -17.13 3.67
C LEU A 77 -16.33 -16.51 5.06
N THR A 78 -15.10 -16.46 5.58
CA THR A 78 -14.84 -15.82 6.86
C THR A 78 -14.73 -14.30 6.68
N LYS A 79 -15.58 -13.54 7.38
CA LYS A 79 -15.48 -12.07 7.42
C LYS A 79 -14.23 -11.69 8.23
N LYS A 80 -13.33 -10.88 7.65
CA LYS A 80 -12.07 -10.44 8.28
C LYS A 80 -11.18 -11.60 8.74
N GLY A 81 -11.19 -12.71 8.03
CA GLY A 81 -10.34 -13.87 8.32
C GLY A 81 -8.87 -13.67 7.89
N SER A 82 -8.01 -14.58 8.34
CA SER A 82 -6.56 -14.56 8.12
C SER A 82 -6.01 -15.82 7.42
N SER A 83 -6.90 -16.64 6.85
CA SER A 83 -6.55 -17.87 6.14
C SER A 83 -7.66 -18.25 5.14
N GLY A 84 -7.33 -18.98 4.08
CA GLY A 84 -8.32 -19.40 3.07
C GLY A 84 -8.93 -18.22 2.30
N TRP A 85 -10.17 -18.36 1.86
CA TRP A 85 -10.95 -17.29 1.24
C TRP A 85 -11.72 -16.49 2.28
N CYS A 86 -11.57 -15.17 2.21
CA CYS A 86 -12.12 -14.23 3.18
C CYS A 86 -12.77 -13.04 2.47
N TYR A 87 -13.54 -12.27 3.23
CA TYR A 87 -14.04 -10.99 2.75
C TYR A 87 -14.10 -9.94 3.87
N THR A 88 -14.22 -8.68 3.49
CA THR A 88 -14.37 -7.57 4.44
C THR A 88 -15.23 -6.47 3.83
N ASP A 89 -15.77 -5.62 4.67
CA ASP A 89 -16.49 -4.38 4.33
C ASP A 89 -15.57 -3.14 4.38
N VAL A 90 -14.28 -3.34 4.64
CA VAL A 90 -13.27 -2.28 4.77
C VAL A 90 -12.23 -2.39 3.66
N ILE A 91 -12.16 -1.35 2.82
CA ILE A 91 -11.14 -1.19 1.79
C ILE A 91 -9.75 -1.02 2.40
N ASN A 92 -8.73 -1.58 1.76
CA ASN A 92 -7.32 -1.32 2.07
C ASN A 92 -6.59 -0.68 0.86
N ASP A 93 -5.31 -0.40 1.02
CA ASP A 93 -4.49 0.21 -0.02
C ASP A 93 -4.23 -0.70 -1.24
N TYR A 94 -4.61 -1.97 -1.20
CA TYR A 94 -4.28 -2.98 -2.22
C TYR A 94 -5.52 -3.53 -2.92
N SER A 95 -6.54 -2.69 -3.10
CA SER A 95 -7.80 -3.06 -3.75
C SER A 95 -7.80 -2.93 -5.28
N GLU A 96 -6.62 -2.82 -5.90
CA GLU A 96 -6.47 -2.73 -7.35
C GLU A 96 -6.60 -4.12 -7.97
N GLU A 97 -7.40 -4.22 -9.03
CA GLU A 97 -7.55 -5.46 -9.79
C GLU A 97 -6.35 -5.67 -10.72
N ILE A 98 -5.92 -6.92 -10.87
CA ILE A 98 -4.83 -7.27 -11.77
C ILE A 98 -5.32 -7.16 -13.22
N LEU A 99 -4.79 -6.19 -13.95
CA LEU A 99 -5.03 -6.07 -15.39
C LEU A 99 -4.23 -7.14 -16.14
N SER A 100 -4.91 -8.03 -16.88
CA SER A 100 -4.25 -8.96 -17.79
C SER A 100 -3.54 -8.19 -18.91
N THR A 101 -2.35 -8.66 -19.29
CA THR A 101 -1.43 -8.02 -20.25
C THR A 101 -2.03 -7.72 -21.64
N GLU A 102 -3.18 -8.30 -21.98
CA GLU A 102 -3.88 -8.02 -23.24
C GLU A 102 -4.67 -6.69 -23.26
N ASN A 103 -4.84 -6.02 -22.10
CA ASN A 103 -5.66 -4.81 -21.98
C ASN A 103 -4.88 -3.54 -21.55
N PHE A 104 -3.58 -3.44 -21.87
CA PHE A 104 -2.73 -2.31 -21.49
C PHE A 104 -3.07 -0.95 -22.14
N GLN A 105 -4.09 -0.88 -22.99
CA GLN A 105 -4.58 0.39 -23.56
C GLN A 105 -5.74 1.02 -22.78
N ILE A 106 -6.20 0.38 -21.71
CA ILE A 106 -7.12 1.04 -20.79
C ILE A 106 -6.22 1.88 -19.88
N GLU A 107 -6.34 3.22 -19.95
CA GLU A 107 -5.83 4.10 -18.89
C GLU A 107 -6.11 3.43 -17.55
N PRO A 108 -5.14 3.37 -16.61
CA PRO A 108 -5.34 2.66 -15.36
C PRO A 108 -6.68 3.10 -14.82
N LEU A 109 -7.58 2.13 -14.62
CA LEU A 109 -8.87 2.32 -13.98
C LEU A 109 -8.65 2.65 -12.48
N SER A 110 -7.78 3.62 -12.21
CA SER A 110 -8.06 4.79 -11.39
C SER A 110 -9.31 5.58 -11.84
N VAL A 111 -10.23 4.98 -12.60
CA VAL A 111 -11.66 5.16 -12.40
C VAL A 111 -11.90 4.89 -10.94
N GLN A 112 -11.76 5.96 -10.16
CA GLN A 112 -12.74 6.44 -9.21
C GLN A 112 -13.74 5.34 -8.84
N ILE A 113 -13.27 4.30 -8.13
CA ILE A 113 -14.02 3.90 -6.94
C ILE A 113 -14.15 5.25 -6.24
N LYS A 114 -15.34 5.87 -6.30
CA LYS A 114 -15.62 7.08 -5.54
C LYS A 114 -15.18 6.71 -4.13
N LYS A 115 -14.05 7.26 -3.69
CA LYS A 115 -13.00 6.59 -2.91
C LYS A 115 -13.43 6.01 -1.55
N HIS A 116 -14.71 6.11 -1.21
CA HIS A 116 -15.29 5.83 0.11
C HIS A 116 -16.77 5.37 0.09
N LEU A 117 -17.43 5.14 -1.05
CA LEU A 117 -18.86 4.77 -1.05
C LEU A 117 -19.05 3.25 -0.99
N ILE A 118 -19.11 2.70 0.23
CA ILE A 118 -19.50 1.30 0.49
C ILE A 118 -20.97 1.08 0.12
N PHE A 119 -21.82 2.10 0.29
CA PHE A 119 -23.25 2.07 0.04
C PHE A 119 -23.65 3.18 -0.91
N TYR A 120 -24.48 2.87 -1.90
CA TYR A 120 -25.22 3.87 -2.67
C TYR A 120 -26.55 3.32 -3.16
N LYS A 121 -27.54 4.21 -3.27
CA LYS A 121 -28.87 3.86 -3.76
C LYS A 121 -28.98 4.13 -5.25
N GLU A 122 -29.53 3.20 -5.99
CA GLU A 122 -29.85 3.34 -7.41
C GLU A 122 -31.31 2.93 -7.61
N SER A 123 -32.18 3.94 -7.78
CA SER A 123 -33.63 3.79 -7.68
C SER A 123 -34.05 3.21 -6.32
N GLU A 124 -34.67 2.03 -6.30
CA GLU A 124 -35.08 1.33 -5.08
C GLU A 124 -34.08 0.24 -4.65
N ASN A 125 -33.05 -0.01 -5.47
CA ASN A 125 -31.98 -0.95 -5.14
C ASN A 125 -30.92 -0.27 -4.27
N ILE A 126 -30.32 -1.06 -3.39
CA ILE A 126 -29.14 -0.67 -2.63
C ILE A 126 -27.95 -1.44 -3.18
N ASN A 127 -26.90 -0.71 -3.53
CA ASN A 127 -25.63 -1.26 -3.96
C ASN A 127 -24.66 -1.21 -2.80
N ILE A 128 -24.02 -2.35 -2.54
CA ILE A 128 -23.13 -2.58 -1.40
C ILE A 128 -21.82 -3.15 -1.94
N ILE A 129 -20.70 -2.54 -1.58
CA ILE A 129 -19.37 -3.02 -1.97
C ILE A 129 -18.77 -3.83 -0.82
N MET A 130 -18.38 -5.06 -1.11
CA MET A 130 -17.57 -5.90 -0.23
C MET A 130 -16.26 -6.27 -0.93
N TYR A 131 -15.23 -6.60 -0.17
CA TYR A 131 -13.89 -6.86 -0.67
C TYR A 131 -13.51 -8.31 -0.42
N VAL A 132 -13.32 -9.09 -1.49
CA VAL A 132 -12.88 -10.48 -1.40
C VAL A 132 -11.35 -10.55 -1.47
N TYR A 133 -10.75 -11.39 -0.64
CA TYR A 133 -9.32 -11.67 -0.67
C TYR A 133 -9.04 -13.13 -0.28
N SER A 134 -7.84 -13.62 -0.55
CA SER A 134 -7.50 -15.02 -0.30
C SER A 134 -6.05 -15.22 0.14
N TYR A 135 -5.81 -16.34 0.81
CA TYR A 135 -4.49 -16.92 1.09
C TYR A 135 -4.26 -18.21 0.27
N ASP A 136 -5.26 -18.69 -0.48
CA ASP A 136 -5.18 -19.92 -1.26
C ASP A 136 -4.76 -19.61 -2.70
N ALA A 137 -3.50 -19.89 -3.04
CA ALA A 137 -2.96 -19.63 -4.37
C ALA A 137 -3.41 -20.66 -5.42
N ASN A 138 -3.44 -20.24 -6.69
CA ASN A 138 -3.71 -21.08 -7.86
C ASN A 138 -5.06 -21.81 -7.79
N LYS A 139 -6.09 -21.13 -7.27
CA LYS A 139 -7.47 -21.63 -7.22
C LYS A 139 -8.35 -20.75 -8.09
N ILE A 140 -9.44 -21.34 -8.56
CA ILE A 140 -10.58 -20.61 -9.11
C ILE A 140 -11.74 -20.96 -8.20
N LYS A 141 -12.44 -19.94 -7.70
CA LYS A 141 -13.64 -20.11 -6.88
C LYS A 141 -14.73 -19.17 -7.37
N ARG A 142 -15.96 -19.67 -7.38
CA ARG A 142 -17.14 -18.85 -7.62
C ARG A 142 -17.66 -18.34 -6.28
N ILE A 143 -17.78 -17.02 -6.19
CA ILE A 143 -18.29 -16.35 -5.00
C ILE A 143 -19.71 -15.89 -5.27
N SER A 144 -20.61 -16.23 -4.35
CA SER A 144 -22.01 -15.83 -4.31
C SER A 144 -22.29 -15.00 -3.06
N VAL A 145 -23.46 -14.38 -3.02
CA VAL A 145 -23.95 -13.64 -1.85
C VAL A 145 -24.98 -14.48 -1.11
N ASN A 146 -25.02 -14.35 0.22
CA ASN A 146 -26.13 -14.80 1.04
C ASN A 146 -26.69 -13.64 1.88
N LEU A 147 -27.97 -13.74 2.20
CA LEU A 147 -28.68 -12.89 3.15
C LEU A 147 -29.35 -13.80 4.18
N ASP A 148 -28.92 -13.66 5.43
CA ASP A 148 -29.43 -14.41 6.57
C ASP A 148 -30.09 -13.46 7.56
N THR A 149 -31.33 -13.75 7.92
CA THR A 149 -32.09 -12.98 8.91
C THR A 149 -32.10 -13.72 10.26
N ASN A 150 -32.36 -12.99 11.34
CA ASN A 150 -32.37 -13.56 12.70
C ASN A 150 -33.51 -14.56 12.93
N ASN A 151 -34.59 -14.49 12.14
CA ASN A 151 -35.68 -15.46 12.17
C ASN A 151 -35.46 -16.68 11.26
N GLY A 152 -34.26 -16.84 10.69
CA GLY A 152 -33.86 -18.03 9.93
C GLY A 152 -34.24 -18.00 8.45
N LYS A 153 -34.79 -16.90 7.92
CA LYS A 153 -34.95 -16.76 6.46
C LYS A 153 -33.57 -16.60 5.81
N HIS A 154 -33.37 -17.34 4.73
CA HIS A 154 -32.13 -17.41 3.96
C HIS A 154 -32.41 -17.14 2.49
N PHE A 155 -31.61 -16.26 1.90
CA PHE A 155 -31.62 -15.99 0.47
C PHE A 155 -30.19 -16.07 -0.05
N THR A 156 -29.98 -16.63 -1.25
CA THR A 156 -28.64 -16.76 -1.82
C THR A 156 -28.65 -16.75 -3.33
N THR A 157 -27.50 -16.39 -3.91
CA THR A 157 -27.21 -16.56 -5.34
C THR A 157 -26.39 -17.80 -5.68
N ALA A 158 -26.11 -18.67 -4.70
CA ALA A 158 -25.33 -19.90 -4.87
C ALA A 158 -26.07 -20.96 -5.72
N ASP A 159 -25.34 -21.98 -6.19
CA ASP A 159 -25.85 -22.98 -7.13
C ASP A 159 -26.76 -24.05 -6.50
N ASN A 160 -26.89 -24.09 -5.17
CA ASN A 160 -27.60 -25.13 -4.39
C ASN A 160 -29.09 -24.76 -4.10
N PRO A 161 -29.99 -25.72 -3.79
CA PRO A 161 -31.19 -26.06 -4.56
C PRO A 161 -32.44 -25.20 -4.25
N VAL A 162 -32.38 -24.24 -3.33
CA VAL A 162 -33.55 -23.43 -2.92
C VAL A 162 -33.17 -21.95 -3.06
N GLY A 163 -33.24 -21.43 -4.29
CA GLY A 163 -32.96 -20.02 -4.61
C GLY A 163 -33.24 -19.71 -6.09
N ALA A 164 -33.93 -18.60 -6.35
CA ALA A 164 -34.41 -18.23 -7.70
C ALA A 164 -33.34 -17.54 -8.57
N GLU A 165 -32.22 -17.10 -8.00
CA GLU A 165 -31.18 -16.33 -8.71
C GLU A 165 -29.85 -17.11 -8.69
N LYS A 166 -29.35 -17.52 -9.85
CA LYS A 166 -28.03 -18.18 -9.97
C LYS A 166 -27.03 -17.16 -10.50
N MET A 167 -26.27 -16.54 -9.60
CA MET A 167 -25.29 -15.51 -9.96
C MET A 167 -24.06 -15.58 -9.07
N SER A 168 -22.89 -15.48 -9.67
CA SER A 168 -21.63 -15.59 -8.97
C SER A 168 -20.52 -14.88 -9.73
N VAL A 169 -19.45 -14.55 -9.03
CA VAL A 169 -18.21 -14.04 -9.63
C VAL A 169 -17.13 -15.12 -9.55
N ALA A 170 -16.60 -15.55 -10.69
CA ALA A 170 -15.49 -16.48 -10.74
C ALA A 170 -14.16 -15.72 -10.55
N ILE A 171 -13.50 -15.94 -9.41
CA ILE A 171 -12.26 -15.25 -9.07
C ILE A 171 -11.11 -16.24 -9.17
N LYS A 172 -10.06 -15.87 -9.88
CA LYS A 172 -8.81 -16.64 -9.97
C LYS A 172 -7.76 -16.04 -9.03
N THR A 173 -7.14 -16.88 -8.20
CA THR A 173 -6.02 -16.48 -7.35
C THR A 173 -4.68 -16.84 -7.98
N LEU A 174 -3.73 -15.91 -7.89
CA LEU A 174 -2.34 -16.09 -8.29
C LEU A 174 -1.46 -16.31 -7.06
N ARG A 175 -0.28 -16.93 -7.25
CA ARG A 175 0.73 -17.02 -6.19
C ARG A 175 1.22 -15.62 -5.79
N PRO A 176 1.34 -15.32 -4.49
CA PRO A 176 2.02 -14.13 -4.02
C PRO A 176 3.41 -14.02 -4.64
N ILE A 177 3.81 -12.79 -4.92
CA ILE A 177 5.18 -12.50 -5.31
C ILE A 177 5.94 -12.04 -4.06
N TYR A 178 7.10 -12.65 -3.88
CA TYR A 178 8.07 -12.24 -2.88
C TYR A 178 9.25 -11.67 -3.65
N TYR A 179 9.41 -10.34 -3.58
CA TYR A 179 10.47 -9.65 -4.31
C TYR A 179 11.82 -9.97 -3.70
N ASP A 180 12.75 -10.40 -4.55
CA ASP A 180 14.17 -10.49 -4.26
C ASP A 180 14.97 -9.48 -5.10
N THR A 181 16.30 -9.52 -4.98
CA THR A 181 17.20 -8.62 -5.72
C THR A 181 17.18 -8.82 -7.23
N LYS A 182 16.67 -9.94 -7.75
CA LYS A 182 16.49 -10.18 -9.19
C LYS A 182 15.20 -9.55 -9.71
N ASN A 183 14.26 -9.23 -8.82
CA ASN A 183 12.99 -8.61 -9.18
C ASN A 183 13.00 -7.08 -9.03
N ILE A 184 14.13 -6.53 -8.54
CA ILE A 184 14.29 -5.11 -8.26
C ILE A 184 15.48 -4.58 -9.04
N ASP A 185 15.23 -3.54 -9.83
CA ASP A 185 16.27 -2.70 -10.39
C ASP A 185 16.70 -1.69 -9.32
N PHE A 186 18.00 -1.71 -9.00
CA PHE A 186 18.62 -0.81 -8.05
C PHE A 186 19.69 0.02 -8.75
N ASN A 187 19.26 1.15 -9.28
CA ASN A 187 20.10 2.05 -10.07
C ASN A 187 20.35 3.34 -9.32
N TYR A 188 21.44 4.03 -9.62
CA TYR A 188 21.70 5.35 -9.06
C TYR A 188 21.90 6.43 -10.12
N THR A 189 21.55 7.65 -9.74
CA THR A 189 21.89 8.87 -10.46
C THR A 189 22.85 9.68 -9.60
N ASP A 190 24.00 10.02 -10.18
CA ASP A 190 25.02 10.84 -9.52
C ASP A 190 24.82 12.30 -9.93
N PHE A 191 24.54 13.14 -8.94
CA PHE A 191 24.47 14.58 -9.13
C PHE A 191 25.87 15.15 -8.92
N SER A 192 26.27 16.05 -9.82
CA SER A 192 27.57 16.70 -9.82
C SER A 192 27.90 17.34 -8.47
N ARG A 193 29.20 17.58 -8.25
CA ARG A 193 29.70 18.21 -7.03
C ARG A 193 29.02 19.57 -6.85
N GLY A 194 28.33 19.74 -5.73
CA GLY A 194 27.71 20.99 -5.35
C GLY A 194 28.75 22.04 -4.96
N GLU A 195 28.31 23.29 -4.91
CA GLU A 195 29.15 24.42 -4.52
C GLU A 195 29.73 24.23 -3.11
N ALA A 196 30.94 24.77 -2.92
CA ALA A 196 31.56 24.79 -1.61
C ALA A 196 30.78 25.75 -0.70
N LYS A 197 30.27 25.24 0.42
CA LYS A 197 29.58 26.06 1.41
C LYS A 197 30.46 26.28 2.63
N TRP A 198 30.37 27.48 3.18
CA TRP A 198 31.28 28.00 4.20
C TRP A 198 30.63 28.01 5.59
N SER A 199 31.31 27.43 6.57
CA SER A 199 30.99 27.62 7.99
C SER A 199 31.84 28.78 8.56
N LYS A 200 31.17 29.71 9.24
CA LYS A 200 31.71 31.00 9.68
C LYS A 200 32.90 30.88 10.62
N ASP A 201 32.86 29.90 11.53
CA ASP A 201 33.75 29.90 12.68
C ASP A 201 34.97 28.97 12.55
N LYS A 202 34.95 28.02 11.61
CA LYS A 202 36.04 27.02 11.46
C LYS A 202 36.82 27.12 10.15
N HIS A 203 36.54 28.10 9.29
CA HIS A 203 37.14 28.19 7.94
C HIS A 203 36.95 26.90 7.12
N VAL A 204 35.84 26.19 7.36
CA VAL A 204 35.58 24.90 6.71
C VAL A 204 34.77 25.15 5.45
N TYR A 205 35.31 24.68 4.33
CA TYR A 205 34.59 24.61 3.07
C TYR A 205 34.13 23.18 2.85
N LEU A 206 32.83 22.99 2.73
CA LEU A 206 32.23 21.70 2.43
C LEU A 206 31.81 21.68 0.98
N THR A 207 32.43 20.83 0.19
CA THR A 207 31.87 20.47 -1.11
C THR A 207 30.97 19.26 -0.94
N THR A 208 29.81 19.28 -1.60
CA THR A 208 28.85 18.19 -1.53
C THR A 208 28.86 17.36 -2.81
N ARG A 209 28.48 16.09 -2.71
CA ARG A 209 28.11 15.24 -3.85
C ARG A 209 26.87 14.46 -3.43
N GLN A 210 25.91 14.37 -4.32
CA GLN A 210 24.65 13.69 -4.04
C GLN A 210 24.51 12.50 -4.98
N ARG A 211 24.14 11.34 -4.44
CA ARG A 211 23.72 10.17 -5.23
C ARG A 211 22.33 9.75 -4.81
N ASN A 212 21.44 9.58 -5.78
CA ASN A 212 20.11 9.05 -5.56
C ASN A 212 20.03 7.63 -6.09
N TYR A 213 19.71 6.69 -5.22
CA TYR A 213 19.38 5.33 -5.58
C TYR A 213 17.87 5.19 -5.74
N SER A 214 17.46 4.59 -6.85
CA SER A 214 16.08 4.27 -7.16
C SER A 214 15.91 2.76 -7.09
N LEU A 215 15.00 2.28 -6.24
CA LEU A 215 14.52 0.90 -6.28
C LEU A 215 13.21 0.86 -7.06
N THR A 216 13.22 0.13 -8.16
CA THR A 216 12.04 -0.08 -9.00
C THR A 216 11.84 -1.55 -9.28
N THR A 217 10.61 -1.97 -9.57
CA THR A 217 10.38 -3.36 -9.98
C THR A 217 10.81 -3.54 -11.43
N VAL A 218 11.42 -4.69 -11.76
CA VAL A 218 11.78 -5.05 -13.16
C VAL A 218 10.55 -5.29 -14.05
N TYR A 219 9.35 -5.33 -13.47
CA TYR A 219 8.10 -5.54 -14.17
C TYR A 219 7.49 -4.19 -14.59
N ASN A 220 7.38 -3.95 -15.90
CA ASN A 220 6.88 -2.69 -16.46
C ASN A 220 5.47 -2.28 -16.01
N ASN A 221 4.68 -3.23 -15.49
CA ASN A 221 3.32 -2.99 -15.01
C ASN A 221 3.19 -2.97 -13.48
N ARG A 222 4.30 -2.82 -12.77
CA ARG A 222 4.31 -2.77 -11.32
C ARG A 222 5.07 -1.57 -10.84
N PHE A 223 4.67 -1.11 -9.67
CA PHE A 223 5.32 -0.03 -8.97
C PHE A 223 5.24 -0.28 -7.48
N ILE A 224 6.20 0.25 -6.75
CA ILE A 224 6.21 0.18 -5.30
C ILE A 224 5.19 1.20 -4.81
N LYS A 225 4.14 0.72 -4.14
CA LYS A 225 3.04 1.55 -3.64
C LYS A 225 3.28 2.01 -2.21
N ASN A 226 3.87 1.16 -1.38
CA ASN A 226 4.16 1.46 0.00
C ASN A 226 5.51 0.85 0.40
N HIS A 227 6.22 1.49 1.32
CA HIS A 227 7.47 0.98 1.86
C HIS A 227 7.66 1.44 3.31
N SER A 228 8.45 0.69 4.05
CA SER A 228 8.82 1.01 5.42
C SER A 228 10.27 0.63 5.66
N PHE A 229 10.93 1.38 6.54
CA PHE A 229 12.29 1.12 6.96
C PHE A 229 12.26 0.72 8.43
N SER A 230 13.12 -0.20 8.86
CA SER A 230 13.36 -0.37 10.30
C SER A 230 14.02 0.90 10.83
N ASN A 231 13.40 1.54 11.82
CA ASN A 231 13.87 2.78 12.42
C ASN A 231 15.35 2.72 12.82
N PHE A 232 16.12 3.71 12.35
CA PHE A 232 17.32 4.20 13.02
C PHE A 232 16.92 5.49 13.76
N SER A 233 16.98 5.43 15.09
CA SER A 233 16.66 6.46 16.11
C SER A 233 15.32 7.22 15.98
N GLU A 234 14.27 6.72 16.63
CA GLU A 234 12.98 7.42 16.79
C GLU A 234 12.99 8.52 17.87
N THR A 235 14.07 8.67 18.64
CA THR A 235 13.91 9.33 19.94
C THR A 235 14.16 10.83 20.02
N GLU A 236 14.82 11.52 19.07
CA GLU A 236 15.08 12.97 19.32
C GLU A 236 14.90 13.95 18.14
N ASN A 237 14.86 13.52 16.87
CA ASN A 237 15.03 14.46 15.74
C ASN A 237 13.94 14.41 14.65
N ASN A 238 12.68 14.11 15.00
CA ASN A 238 11.52 14.13 14.08
C ASN A 238 11.26 15.49 13.39
N LYS A 239 11.97 16.56 13.77
CA LYS A 239 11.92 17.87 13.11
C LYS A 239 13.12 18.19 12.22
N GLN A 240 14.15 17.35 12.18
CA GLN A 240 15.48 17.79 11.71
C GLN A 240 15.98 17.06 10.46
N LEU A 241 15.64 15.79 10.24
CA LEU A 241 16.07 15.01 9.08
C LEU A 241 14.94 14.02 8.76
N GLY A 242 14.66 13.75 7.48
CA GLY A 242 13.61 12.82 7.07
C GLY A 242 13.71 11.45 7.75
N SER A 243 12.59 10.72 7.84
CA SER A 243 12.52 9.39 8.45
C SER A 243 13.57 8.42 7.87
N GLY A 244 14.49 7.92 8.72
CA GLY A 244 15.50 6.92 8.37
C GLY A 244 16.78 7.52 7.79
N TRP A 245 17.75 7.79 8.66
CA TRP A 245 19.07 8.31 8.29
C TRP A 245 20.17 7.45 8.92
N PHE A 246 21.27 7.28 8.18
CA PHE A 246 22.53 6.75 8.69
C PHE A 246 23.63 7.72 8.30
N TYR A 247 24.67 7.81 9.11
CA TYR A 247 25.85 8.59 8.75
C TYR A 247 27.10 7.78 9.04
N PHE A 248 28.18 8.11 8.36
CA PHE A 248 29.52 7.62 8.70
C PHE A 248 30.54 8.67 8.31
N ASP A 249 31.60 8.78 9.12
CA ASP A 249 32.70 9.68 8.85
C ASP A 249 34.02 8.93 8.64
N PHE A 250 34.82 9.43 7.69
CA PHE A 250 36.16 8.92 7.43
C PHE A 250 37.07 10.07 7.03
N HIS A 251 38.09 10.35 7.85
CA HIS A 251 38.96 11.52 7.69
C HIS A 251 38.14 12.77 7.39
N ARG A 252 38.19 13.30 6.17
CA ARG A 252 37.55 14.56 5.78
C ARG A 252 36.17 14.39 5.15
N TYR A 253 35.67 13.15 5.09
CA TYR A 253 34.41 12.80 4.44
C TYR A 253 33.35 12.50 5.48
N LEU A 254 32.20 13.15 5.36
CA LEU A 254 30.97 12.79 6.05
C LEU A 254 29.97 12.27 5.02
N TYR A 255 29.35 11.14 5.29
CA TYR A 255 28.29 10.57 4.48
C TYR A 255 27.00 10.59 5.27
N VAL A 256 25.91 11.00 4.63
CA VAL A 256 24.57 10.99 5.24
C VAL A 256 23.59 10.36 4.27
N GLY A 257 22.98 9.25 4.69
CA GLY A 257 21.93 8.54 3.98
C GLY A 257 20.55 9.07 4.35
N TYR A 258 19.66 9.16 3.36
CA TYR A 258 18.26 9.58 3.53
C TYR A 258 17.33 8.58 2.86
N CYS A 259 16.23 8.29 3.52
CA CYS A 259 15.15 7.46 2.98
C CYS A 259 13.90 8.32 2.77
N TRP A 260 13.42 8.42 1.52
CA TRP A 260 12.34 9.35 1.20
C TRP A 260 10.97 8.67 1.18
N GLN A 261 9.98 9.29 1.81
CA GLN A 261 8.58 8.91 1.65
C GLN A 261 8.07 9.27 0.23
N PRO A 262 7.05 8.57 -0.30
CA PRO A 262 6.56 8.77 -1.67
C PRO A 262 6.04 10.18 -1.98
N ASP A 263 5.68 10.95 -0.96
CA ASP A 263 5.01 12.26 -1.04
C ASP A 263 5.93 13.47 -0.81
N VAL A 264 7.20 13.27 -0.43
CA VAL A 264 8.12 14.39 -0.16
C VAL A 264 8.39 15.20 -1.45
N ILE A 265 8.28 16.51 -1.39
CA ILE A 265 8.50 17.40 -2.54
C ILE A 265 9.99 17.52 -2.88
N SER A 266 10.31 17.49 -4.18
CA SER A 266 11.66 17.70 -4.71
C SER A 266 11.79 19.13 -5.30
N PRO A 267 12.90 19.85 -5.03
CA PRO A 267 13.94 19.49 -4.08
C PRO A 267 13.48 19.63 -2.63
N HIS A 268 14.06 18.84 -1.72
CA HIS A 268 13.77 18.88 -0.29
C HIS A 268 14.94 19.51 0.47
N THR A 269 14.66 20.45 1.38
CA THR A 269 15.71 21.07 2.19
C THR A 269 15.91 20.26 3.47
N VAL A 270 17.15 19.86 3.74
CA VAL A 270 17.57 19.23 4.99
C VAL A 270 18.57 20.13 5.71
N THR A 271 18.52 20.13 7.04
CA THR A 271 19.40 20.94 7.87
C THR A 271 20.41 20.06 8.60
N ILE A 272 21.70 20.33 8.42
CA ILE A 272 22.79 19.58 9.04
C ILE A 272 23.40 20.43 10.15
N TYR A 273 23.59 19.87 11.33
CA TYR A 273 23.99 20.62 12.53
C TYR A 273 25.49 20.48 12.85
N ASP A 274 26.18 21.61 13.11
CA ASP A 274 27.44 21.68 13.86
C ASP A 274 27.12 21.95 15.34
N LYS A 275 27.85 21.30 16.26
CA LYS A 275 27.71 21.31 17.73
C LYS A 275 27.70 22.70 18.40
N LYS A 276 27.93 23.79 17.65
CA LYS A 276 28.07 25.17 18.13
C LYS A 276 27.03 26.15 17.55
N ASP A 277 25.85 25.66 17.17
CA ASP A 277 24.70 26.45 16.65
C ASP A 277 24.79 26.94 15.20
N ASP A 278 25.71 26.40 14.41
CA ASP A 278 25.72 26.61 12.96
C ASP A 278 24.93 25.49 12.27
N THR A 279 23.76 25.84 11.76
CA THR A 279 22.96 24.97 10.88
C THR A 279 23.29 25.24 9.42
N PHE A 280 23.50 24.17 8.67
CA PHE A 280 23.71 24.24 7.23
C PHE A 280 22.55 23.59 6.46
N ASP A 281 21.86 24.40 5.64
CA ASP A 281 20.76 23.93 4.80
C ASP A 281 21.24 23.41 3.43
N GLN A 282 20.96 22.13 3.18
CA GLN A 282 21.21 21.47 1.91
C GLN A 282 19.89 21.19 1.19
N SER A 283 19.78 21.69 -0.04
CA SER A 283 18.71 21.30 -0.96
C SER A 283 19.10 19.97 -1.63
N ILE A 284 18.29 18.93 -1.44
CA ILE A 284 18.47 17.61 -2.02
C ILE A 284 17.45 17.42 -3.14
N ASN A 285 17.92 17.16 -4.35
CA ASN A 285 17.04 16.77 -5.44
C ASN A 285 16.57 15.34 -5.18
N ILE A 286 15.28 15.07 -5.10
CA ILE A 286 14.77 13.69 -4.98
C ILE A 286 14.34 13.23 -6.38
N ASP A 287 14.95 12.15 -6.86
CA ASP A 287 14.60 11.50 -8.12
C ASP A 287 13.84 10.22 -7.83
N ARG A 288 12.52 10.22 -8.08
CA ARG A 288 11.63 9.06 -7.90
C ARG A 288 11.15 8.59 -9.25
N LYS A 289 11.60 7.40 -9.68
CA LYS A 289 11.03 6.72 -10.86
C LYS A 289 10.07 5.62 -10.39
N ASN A 290 8.85 5.96 -9.96
CA ASN A 290 7.82 4.95 -9.60
C ASN A 290 8.30 3.88 -8.59
N GLY A 291 9.05 4.31 -7.56
CA GLY A 291 9.76 3.41 -6.67
C GLY A 291 10.21 4.07 -5.36
N VAL A 292 11.09 3.38 -4.62
CA VAL A 292 11.72 3.92 -3.40
C VAL A 292 12.95 4.74 -3.79
N CYS A 293 13.10 5.92 -3.21
CA CYS A 293 14.29 6.75 -3.39
C CYS A 293 15.11 6.78 -2.09
N LEU A 294 16.39 6.44 -2.21
CA LEU A 294 17.39 6.58 -1.16
C LEU A 294 18.42 7.60 -1.64
N THR A 295 18.88 8.51 -0.79
CA THR A 295 19.93 9.46 -1.15
C THR A 295 21.14 9.26 -0.26
N ILE A 296 22.34 9.21 -0.84
CA ILE A 296 23.59 9.45 -0.11
C ILE A 296 24.08 10.85 -0.44
N MET A 297 24.26 11.66 0.59
CA MET A 297 25.01 12.90 0.53
C MET A 297 26.43 12.66 1.05
N ARG A 298 27.43 13.04 0.26
CA ARG A 298 28.83 13.09 0.67
C ARG A 298 29.26 14.53 0.86
N TYR A 299 29.79 14.86 2.03
CA TYR A 299 30.39 16.13 2.37
C TYR A 299 31.89 15.94 2.49
N LEU A 300 32.67 16.79 1.82
CA LEU A 300 34.13 16.79 1.91
C LEU A 300 34.59 18.15 2.43
N ALA A 301 35.21 18.15 3.61
CA ALA A 301 35.88 19.33 4.15
C ALA A 301 37.15 19.65 3.39
N ASN A 302 37.59 20.92 3.45
CA ASN A 302 38.88 21.40 2.94
C ASN A 302 40.07 20.88 3.76
N ASN A 303 41.28 21.16 3.26
CA ASN A 303 42.53 20.57 3.78
C ASN A 303 42.90 21.03 5.19
N THR A 304 42.24 22.06 5.71
CA THR A 304 42.44 22.55 7.09
C THR A 304 41.76 21.67 8.13
N VAL A 305 40.85 20.80 7.71
CA VAL A 305 40.18 19.82 8.58
C VAL A 305 40.88 18.49 8.41
N GLN A 306 41.35 17.89 9.51
CA GLN A 306 41.93 16.54 9.48
C GLN A 306 40.84 15.48 9.63
N TYR A 307 39.92 15.67 10.58
CA TYR A 307 38.77 14.81 10.80
C TYR A 307 37.48 15.64 10.75
N ILE A 308 36.54 15.21 9.91
CA ILE A 308 35.22 15.85 9.74
C ILE A 308 34.41 15.75 11.04
N SER A 309 34.72 14.77 11.90
CA SER A 309 34.17 14.61 13.24
C SER A 309 34.52 15.77 14.19
N ASP A 310 35.60 16.52 13.92
CA ASP A 310 35.94 17.75 14.64
C ASP A 310 34.98 18.90 14.27
N VAL A 311 34.34 18.79 13.11
CA VAL A 311 33.38 19.78 12.58
C VAL A 311 31.96 19.36 12.92
N PHE A 312 31.59 18.13 12.57
CA PHE A 312 30.30 17.53 12.83
C PHE A 312 30.48 16.46 13.90
N ASN A 313 29.92 16.65 15.09
CA ASN A 313 29.86 15.58 16.09
C ASN A 313 28.44 15.01 16.07
N PRO A 314 28.16 14.01 15.23
CA PRO A 314 26.81 13.55 15.00
C PRO A 314 26.17 12.83 16.20
N GLY A 315 26.91 12.64 17.31
CA GLY A 315 26.43 11.89 18.46
C GLY A 315 26.42 10.41 18.12
N MET A 316 27.36 9.66 18.73
CA MET A 316 27.57 8.22 18.57
C MET A 316 26.38 7.44 18.02
N ASN A 317 26.47 7.03 16.76
CA ASN A 317 25.76 5.90 16.17
C ASN A 317 26.63 5.38 15.01
N ASP A 318 27.84 4.91 15.34
CA ASP A 318 28.72 4.13 14.45
C ASP A 318 28.07 2.76 14.17
N TYR A 319 27.00 2.74 13.39
CA TYR A 319 26.33 1.50 13.03
C TYR A 319 26.57 1.17 11.56
N TYR A 320 27.60 0.35 11.37
CA TYR A 320 28.00 -0.27 10.12
C TYR A 320 26.98 -1.29 9.54
N TYR A 321 25.77 -1.44 10.11
CA TYR A 321 24.94 -2.62 9.86
C TYR A 321 23.50 -2.31 9.46
N SER A 322 23.26 -2.47 8.15
CA SER A 322 22.01 -2.83 7.45
C SER A 322 20.70 -2.20 7.93
N THR A 323 20.26 -1.12 7.25
CA THR A 323 18.86 -0.67 7.32
C THR A 323 17.98 -1.72 6.65
N SER A 324 16.97 -2.26 7.34
CA SER A 324 15.99 -3.12 6.66
C SER A 324 14.93 -2.27 5.95
N LEU A 325 14.59 -2.68 4.73
CA LEU A 325 13.58 -2.07 3.89
C LEU A 325 12.53 -3.12 3.56
N ILE A 326 11.27 -2.84 3.88
CA ILE A 326 10.12 -3.62 3.44
C ILE A 326 9.38 -2.81 2.37
N ILE A 327 9.17 -3.40 1.21
CA ILE A 327 8.38 -2.80 0.12
C ILE A 327 7.11 -3.59 -0.13
N TYR A 328 6.08 -2.89 -0.61
CA TYR A 328 4.84 -3.45 -1.10
C TYR A 328 4.51 -2.89 -2.48
N ASP A 329 4.21 -3.77 -3.44
CA ASP A 329 3.69 -3.35 -4.74
C ASP A 329 2.22 -2.91 -4.65
N GLN A 330 1.65 -2.44 -5.75
CA GLN A 330 0.27 -1.96 -5.78
C GLN A 330 -0.79 -3.03 -5.45
N TYR A 331 -0.41 -4.30 -5.49
CA TYR A 331 -1.25 -5.45 -5.15
C TYR A 331 -0.90 -6.06 -3.78
N GLY A 332 0.00 -5.43 -3.01
CA GLY A 332 0.38 -5.88 -1.67
C GLY A 332 1.37 -7.06 -1.65
N ASN A 333 1.98 -7.41 -2.78
CA ASN A 333 3.12 -8.32 -2.81
C ASN A 333 4.32 -7.67 -2.14
N LYS A 334 5.16 -8.46 -1.49
CA LYS A 334 6.11 -7.97 -0.49
C LYS A 334 7.56 -8.27 -0.88
N GLY A 335 8.48 -7.36 -0.58
CA GLY A 335 9.92 -7.63 -0.56
C GLY A 335 10.52 -7.19 0.77
N GLU A 336 11.53 -7.91 1.26
CA GLU A 336 12.32 -7.52 2.42
C GLU A 336 13.80 -7.53 2.06
N PHE A 337 14.46 -6.40 2.32
CA PHE A 337 15.84 -6.16 1.94
C PHE A 337 16.64 -5.60 3.10
N TYR A 338 17.93 -5.88 3.11
CA TYR A 338 18.92 -5.09 3.81
C TYR A 338 19.58 -4.11 2.83
N ILE A 339 19.61 -2.83 3.21
CA ILE A 339 20.40 -1.80 2.54
C ILE A 339 21.75 -1.76 3.24
N LYS A 340 22.79 -2.14 2.51
CA LYS A 340 24.17 -2.14 3.01
C LYS A 340 24.99 -1.08 2.29
N ASN A 341 25.96 -0.54 3.01
CA ASN A 341 26.96 0.38 2.46
C ASN A 341 28.24 -0.41 2.19
N SER A 342 28.89 -0.18 1.04
CA SER A 342 30.26 -0.64 0.79
C SER A 342 31.24 0.43 1.27
N ASP A 343 32.51 0.07 1.49
CA ASP A 343 33.55 0.98 2.02
C ASP A 343 33.79 2.30 1.24
N TYR A 344 33.09 2.53 0.12
CA TYR A 344 33.28 3.65 -0.79
C TYR A 344 31.95 4.19 -1.35
N ASP A 345 31.09 4.73 -0.49
CA ASP A 345 29.95 5.57 -0.90
C ASP A 345 28.91 4.94 -1.84
N GLU A 346 28.89 3.61 -1.92
CA GLU A 346 27.92 2.84 -2.69
C GLU A 346 26.97 2.05 -1.78
N LEU A 347 25.70 2.06 -2.15
CA LEU A 347 24.72 1.15 -1.57
C LEU A 347 24.60 -0.11 -2.42
N TYR A 348 24.30 -1.21 -1.74
CA TYR A 348 23.81 -2.43 -2.36
C TYR A 348 22.66 -3.01 -1.55
N LEU A 349 21.82 -3.78 -2.23
CA LEU A 349 20.70 -4.49 -1.64
C LEU A 349 21.05 -5.96 -1.45
N GLU A 350 20.65 -6.49 -0.30
CA GLU A 350 20.68 -7.91 0.00
C GLU A 350 19.28 -8.36 0.41
N VAL A 351 18.91 -9.59 0.08
CA VAL A 351 17.64 -10.17 0.55
C VAL A 351 17.75 -10.44 2.04
N LYS A 352 16.70 -10.11 2.80
CA LYS A 352 16.66 -10.32 4.24
C LYS A 352 16.50 -11.79 4.66
#